data_AF-A0A1G4IAE9-F1
#
_entry.id   AF-A0A1G4IAE9-F1
#
_cell.length_a   1.000
_cell.length_b   1.000
_cell.length_c   1.000
_cell.angle_alpha   90.00
_cell.angle_beta   90.00
_cell.angle_gamma   90.00
#
_symmetry.space_group_name_H-M   'P 1'
#
loop_
_entity.id
_entity.type
_entity.pdbx_description
1 polymer ?
#
loop_
_entity_poly.entity_id
_entity_poly.type
_entity_poly.pdbx_seq_one_letter_code
_entity_poly.pdbx_strand_id
1 'polypeptide(L)'
;MENTVLTRANLKGAGEKVKEAVKSQLQQKLHKAHELLKQAKQTAKEDKPAGQTKIKELLKTAVYGSPTKTATQVVATDLTTNPSSTTPVLICGAPGTSALAKTVAAVLLCICGKTNAGTPIEGPCIATADFTTTATGANYDNVRTILPNYIKNCKKRTANTITSAEITTALSKLTEKLTIDSAQTTLGKFSQTNCGGSSNNGACVLYTGAAQSALEAMYKAPWYDNLKQAATCSLKSRVGTG
;
A
#
# COMPACT_ATOMS: atom_id res chain seq x y z
N MET A 1 0.19 -8.42 31.37
CA MET A 1 -0.48 -7.42 30.50
C MET A 1 -0.42 -7.79 29.00
N GLU A 2 0.30 -8.85 28.60
CA GLU A 2 0.33 -9.41 27.23
C GLU A 2 -1.02 -9.93 26.69
N ASN A 3 -1.92 -10.38 27.58
CA ASN A 3 -3.11 -11.14 27.16
C ASN A 3 -4.24 -10.23 26.61
N THR A 4 -4.26 -8.94 26.95
CA THR A 4 -5.39 -8.04 26.64
C THR A 4 -5.31 -7.45 25.23
N VAL A 5 -4.11 -7.38 24.65
CA VAL A 5 -3.87 -6.87 23.29
C VAL A 5 -4.20 -7.94 22.24
N LEU A 6 -3.87 -9.20 22.51
CA LEU A 6 -4.15 -10.35 21.64
C LEU A 6 -5.65 -10.66 21.51
N THR A 7 -6.43 -10.41 22.58
CA THR A 7 -7.89 -10.59 22.58
C THR A 7 -8.61 -9.49 21.78
N ARG A 8 -8.08 -8.26 21.79
CA ARG A 8 -8.69 -7.12 21.07
C ARG A 8 -8.53 -7.19 19.55
N ALA A 9 -7.53 -7.93 19.07
CA ALA A 9 -7.29 -8.16 17.64
C ALA A 9 -7.94 -9.46 17.10
N ASN A 10 -8.58 -10.27 17.96
CA ASN A 10 -9.25 -11.54 17.62
C ASN A 10 -8.40 -12.54 16.79
N LEU A 11 -7.08 -12.54 17.01
CA LEU A 11 -6.11 -13.24 16.15
C LEU A 11 -5.15 -14.16 16.91
N LYS A 12 -5.48 -14.50 18.16
CA LYS A 12 -4.70 -15.49 18.90
C LYS A 12 -4.87 -16.86 18.21
N GLY A 13 -3.86 -17.30 17.46
CA GLY A 13 -3.82 -18.62 16.79
C GLY A 13 -4.27 -18.67 15.32
N ALA A 14 -4.37 -17.55 14.61
CA ALA A 14 -4.91 -17.56 13.24
C ALA A 14 -3.99 -18.27 12.21
N GLY A 15 -4.51 -19.33 11.57
CA GLY A 15 -3.83 -20.11 10.53
C GLY A 15 -3.73 -19.41 9.16
N GLU A 16 -2.88 -19.93 8.27
CA GLU A 16 -2.52 -19.35 6.95
C GLU A 16 -3.71 -18.88 6.08
N LYS A 17 -4.84 -19.57 6.12
CA LYS A 17 -6.05 -19.19 5.37
C LYS A 17 -6.58 -17.80 5.74
N VAL A 18 -6.42 -17.39 6.99
CA VAL A 18 -6.81 -16.04 7.47
C VAL A 18 -5.87 -14.98 6.90
N LYS A 19 -4.58 -15.31 6.73
CA LYS A 19 -3.58 -14.42 6.14
C LYS A 19 -3.81 -14.22 4.64
N GLU A 20 -4.16 -15.28 3.91
CA GLU A 20 -4.43 -15.21 2.46
C GLU A 20 -5.76 -14.49 2.14
N ALA A 21 -6.79 -14.68 2.97
CA ALA A 21 -8.07 -13.98 2.81
C ALA A 21 -7.91 -12.45 2.90
N VAL A 22 -7.01 -11.98 3.77
CA VAL A 22 -6.70 -10.57 3.97
C VAL A 22 -6.00 -9.97 2.76
N LYS A 23 -4.98 -10.65 2.25
CA LYS A 23 -4.22 -10.23 1.07
C LYS A 23 -5.14 -10.08 -0.15
N SER A 24 -6.03 -11.05 -0.35
CA SER A 24 -7.07 -11.00 -1.39
C SER A 24 -8.02 -9.79 -1.23
N GLN A 25 -8.39 -9.41 -0.01
CA GLN A 25 -9.24 -8.23 0.25
C GLN A 25 -8.51 -6.91 0.01
N LEU A 26 -7.21 -6.83 0.32
CA LEU A 26 -6.38 -5.64 0.07
C LEU A 26 -6.20 -5.41 -1.44
N GLN A 27 -5.91 -6.47 -2.18
CA GLN A 27 -5.84 -6.47 -3.64
C GLN A 27 -7.17 -6.04 -4.29
N GLN A 28 -8.32 -6.49 -3.77
CA GLN A 28 -9.64 -6.01 -4.24
C GLN A 28 -9.79 -4.49 -4.17
N LYS A 29 -9.25 -3.88 -3.11
CA LYS A 29 -9.40 -2.44 -2.82
C LYS A 29 -8.44 -1.56 -3.63
N LEU A 30 -7.27 -2.07 -3.97
CA LEU A 30 -6.33 -1.38 -4.88
C LEU A 30 -6.89 -1.26 -6.31
N HIS A 31 -7.49 -2.34 -6.82
CA HIS A 31 -8.13 -2.30 -8.13
C HIS A 31 -9.38 -1.40 -8.14
N LYS A 32 -10.10 -1.37 -7.01
CA LYS A 32 -11.22 -0.47 -6.70
C LYS A 32 -10.90 0.97 -7.02
N ALA A 33 -9.78 1.44 -6.47
CA ALA A 33 -9.29 2.78 -6.71
C ALA A 33 -8.95 2.96 -8.19
N HIS A 34 -8.29 1.99 -8.82
CA HIS A 34 -7.87 2.10 -10.21
C HIS A 34 -9.02 2.21 -11.23
N GLU A 35 -10.05 1.36 -11.13
CA GLU A 35 -11.19 1.40 -12.06
C GLU A 35 -12.02 2.67 -11.89
N LEU A 36 -12.11 3.18 -10.66
CA LEU A 36 -12.76 4.46 -10.41
C LEU A 36 -12.00 5.63 -10.99
N LEU A 37 -10.67 5.56 -11.05
CA LEU A 37 -9.86 6.54 -11.77
C LEU A 37 -10.05 6.46 -13.30
N LYS A 38 -10.43 5.31 -13.83
CA LYS A 38 -10.74 5.12 -15.26
C LYS A 38 -12.11 5.69 -15.62
N GLN A 39 -13.12 5.38 -14.83
CA GLN A 39 -14.49 5.89 -15.01
C GLN A 39 -14.61 7.37 -14.65
N ALA A 40 -13.82 7.85 -13.70
CA ALA A 40 -13.68 9.25 -13.35
C ALA A 40 -13.39 10.17 -14.53
N LYS A 41 -12.71 9.68 -15.57
CA LYS A 41 -12.42 10.40 -16.82
C LYS A 41 -13.64 10.49 -17.74
N GLN A 42 -14.62 9.61 -17.56
CA GLN A 42 -15.81 9.49 -18.42
C GLN A 42 -17.04 10.20 -17.81
N THR A 43 -17.17 10.27 -16.48
CA THR A 43 -18.39 10.76 -15.78
C THR A 43 -18.32 12.18 -15.21
N ALA A 44 -17.40 13.03 -15.68
CA ALA A 44 -17.20 14.39 -15.15
C ALA A 44 -18.38 15.38 -15.34
N LYS A 45 -19.60 14.91 -15.67
CA LYS A 45 -20.76 15.77 -16.00
C LYS A 45 -21.86 15.88 -14.94
N GLU A 46 -21.97 15.02 -13.91
CA GLU A 46 -23.24 14.92 -13.15
C GLU A 46 -23.20 15.09 -11.61
N ASP A 47 -22.04 15.28 -10.97
CA ASP A 47 -21.95 15.70 -9.56
C ASP A 47 -21.22 17.04 -9.48
N LYS A 48 -21.32 17.83 -8.38
CA LYS A 48 -20.50 19.04 -8.17
C LYS A 48 -19.04 18.74 -8.53
N PRO A 49 -18.54 19.17 -9.70
CA PRO A 49 -17.39 18.54 -10.33
C PRO A 49 -16.12 18.65 -9.48
N ALA A 50 -16.02 19.73 -8.70
CA ALA A 50 -14.89 20.04 -7.85
C ALA A 50 -14.66 19.01 -6.72
N GLY A 51 -15.72 18.53 -6.07
CA GLY A 51 -15.61 17.60 -4.93
C GLY A 51 -15.12 16.21 -5.36
N GLN A 52 -15.71 15.68 -6.43
CA GLN A 52 -15.25 14.43 -7.03
C GLN A 52 -13.84 14.54 -7.60
N THR A 53 -13.53 15.66 -8.27
CA THR A 53 -12.18 15.91 -8.83
C THR A 53 -11.14 15.89 -7.72
N LYS A 54 -11.40 16.57 -6.59
CA LYS A 54 -10.47 16.57 -5.47
C LYS A 54 -10.27 15.19 -4.85
N ILE A 55 -11.33 14.40 -4.71
CA ILE A 55 -11.22 13.01 -4.21
C ILE A 55 -10.37 12.17 -5.17
N LYS A 56 -10.59 12.28 -6.48
CA LYS A 56 -9.82 11.58 -7.50
C LYS A 56 -8.34 11.98 -7.46
N GLU A 57 -8.04 13.26 -7.33
CA GLU A 57 -6.67 13.78 -7.19
C GLU A 57 -5.96 13.23 -5.95
N LEU A 58 -6.63 13.24 -4.79
CA LEU A 58 -6.09 12.71 -3.54
C LEU A 58 -5.82 11.20 -3.65
N LEU A 59 -6.73 10.44 -4.26
CA LEU A 59 -6.53 9.01 -4.51
C LEU A 59 -5.35 8.75 -5.46
N LYS A 60 -5.24 9.48 -6.56
CA LYS A 60 -4.09 9.35 -7.49
C LYS A 60 -2.78 9.73 -6.81
N THR A 61 -2.79 10.79 -6.02
CA THR A 61 -1.62 11.22 -5.26
C THR A 61 -1.21 10.17 -4.23
N ALA A 62 -2.16 9.58 -3.51
CA ALA A 62 -1.88 8.49 -2.58
C ALA A 62 -1.26 7.27 -3.29
N VAL A 63 -1.81 6.88 -4.45
CA VAL A 63 -1.40 5.64 -5.14
C VAL A 63 -0.13 5.82 -5.96
N TYR A 64 0.02 6.94 -6.67
CA TYR A 64 1.08 7.16 -7.67
C TYR A 64 1.99 8.35 -7.37
N GLY A 65 1.78 9.05 -6.25
CA GLY A 65 2.60 10.20 -5.84
C GLY A 65 2.27 11.49 -6.57
N SER A 66 1.29 11.47 -7.48
CA SER A 66 0.87 12.63 -8.27
C SER A 66 -0.60 12.51 -8.71
N PRO A 67 -1.34 13.63 -8.80
CA PRO A 67 -2.73 13.62 -9.29
C PRO A 67 -2.84 13.29 -10.79
N THR A 68 -1.76 13.39 -11.56
CA THR A 68 -1.79 13.19 -13.02
C THR A 68 -1.27 11.82 -13.44
N LYS A 69 -0.36 11.21 -12.67
CA LYS A 69 0.29 9.94 -13.01
C LYS A 69 -0.64 8.74 -12.97
N THR A 70 -0.21 7.70 -13.67
CA THR A 70 -0.78 6.35 -13.74
C THR A 70 0.31 5.32 -13.52
N ALA A 71 -0.04 4.04 -13.41
CA ALA A 71 0.91 2.96 -13.12
C ALA A 71 2.12 2.91 -14.07
N THR A 72 1.94 3.22 -15.35
CA THR A 72 3.02 3.21 -16.36
C THR A 72 3.89 4.47 -16.35
N GLN A 73 3.53 5.48 -15.55
CA GLN A 73 4.20 6.78 -15.48
C GLN A 73 4.96 7.00 -14.16
N VAL A 74 4.75 6.12 -13.17
CA VAL A 74 5.47 6.13 -11.89
C VAL A 74 6.96 5.93 -12.14
N VAL A 75 7.81 6.70 -11.45
CA VAL A 75 9.26 6.52 -11.41
C VAL A 75 9.72 6.26 -9.97
N ALA A 76 10.97 5.83 -9.78
CA ALA A 76 11.50 5.49 -8.46
C ALA A 76 11.33 6.62 -7.42
N THR A 77 11.53 7.88 -7.82
CA THR A 77 11.38 9.05 -6.93
C THR A 77 9.93 9.33 -6.52
N ASP A 78 8.93 8.75 -7.21
CA ASP A 78 7.54 8.82 -6.76
C ASP A 78 7.26 7.84 -5.61
N LEU A 79 8.09 6.81 -5.44
CA LEU A 79 7.90 5.76 -4.43
C LEU A 79 8.41 6.17 -3.05
N THR A 80 9.27 7.18 -2.96
CA THR A 80 10.03 7.53 -1.76
C THR A 80 9.76 8.96 -1.29
N THR A 81 9.79 9.17 0.02
CA THR A 81 9.75 10.51 0.62
C THR A 81 11.10 11.23 0.52
N ASN A 82 12.18 10.49 0.24
CA ASN A 82 13.52 11.04 -0.01
C ASN A 82 14.00 10.61 -1.42
N PRO A 83 14.01 11.51 -2.42
CA PRO A 83 14.39 11.20 -3.79
C PRO A 83 15.80 10.59 -3.96
N SER A 84 16.71 10.82 -3.01
CA SER A 84 18.05 10.23 -3.00
C SER A 84 18.07 8.77 -2.48
N SER A 85 16.93 8.25 -2.04
CA SER A 85 16.77 6.92 -1.43
C SER A 85 15.80 6.08 -2.24
N THR A 86 16.30 5.43 -3.29
CA THR A 86 15.49 4.68 -4.26
C THR A 86 15.68 3.16 -4.20
N THR A 87 16.54 2.65 -3.33
CA THR A 87 16.69 1.19 -3.17
C THR A 87 15.46 0.59 -2.47
N PRO A 88 15.11 -0.68 -2.77
CA PRO A 88 14.06 -1.40 -2.05
C PRO A 88 14.23 -1.35 -0.54
N VAL A 89 15.45 -1.55 -0.03
CA VAL A 89 15.71 -1.54 1.42
C VAL A 89 15.41 -0.17 2.05
N LEU A 90 15.82 0.94 1.42
CA LEU A 90 15.56 2.27 1.97
C LEU A 90 14.07 2.65 1.91
N ILE A 91 13.39 2.27 0.82
CA ILE A 91 11.97 2.57 0.65
C ILE A 91 11.12 1.72 1.59
N CYS A 92 11.44 0.43 1.74
CA CYS A 92 10.65 -0.54 2.48
C CYS A 92 11.06 -0.67 3.96
N GLY A 93 12.24 -0.17 4.33
CA GLY A 93 12.73 -0.11 5.70
C GLY A 93 13.63 -1.29 6.10
N ALA A 94 14.37 -1.06 7.18
CA ALA A 94 15.23 -2.01 7.85
C ALA A 94 15.23 -1.71 9.37
N PRO A 95 15.62 -2.65 10.24
CA PRO A 95 15.73 -2.38 11.67
C PRO A 95 16.52 -1.09 11.94
N GLY A 96 15.99 -0.25 12.82
CA GLY A 96 16.58 1.07 13.13
C GLY A 96 16.18 2.20 12.18
N THR A 97 15.67 1.92 10.97
CA THR A 97 15.21 2.94 10.02
C THR A 97 13.80 2.67 9.47
N SER A 98 12.89 3.62 9.73
CA SER A 98 11.53 3.55 9.20
C SER A 98 11.52 3.67 7.67
N ALA A 99 10.62 2.92 7.05
CA ALA A 99 10.35 2.95 5.62
C ALA A 99 10.07 4.36 5.10
N LEU A 100 10.62 4.66 3.92
CA LEU A 100 10.40 5.90 3.18
C LEU A 100 9.27 5.79 2.14
N ALA A 101 8.51 4.69 2.15
CA ALA A 101 7.41 4.43 1.23
C ALA A 101 6.38 5.59 1.21
N LYS A 102 6.39 6.36 0.13
CA LYS A 102 5.56 7.56 -0.07
C LYS A 102 4.17 7.25 -0.60
N THR A 103 4.02 6.16 -1.36
CA THR A 103 2.81 5.84 -2.13
C THR A 103 2.28 4.45 -1.81
N VAL A 104 1.00 4.20 -2.10
CA VAL A 104 0.45 2.84 -2.02
C VAL A 104 1.16 1.91 -3.03
N ALA A 105 1.59 2.42 -4.19
CA ALA A 105 2.43 1.65 -5.10
C ALA A 105 3.75 1.21 -4.46
N ALA A 106 4.41 2.08 -3.68
CA ALA A 106 5.60 1.72 -2.93
C ALA A 106 5.32 0.63 -1.90
N VAL A 107 4.26 0.80 -1.09
CA VAL A 107 3.83 -0.20 -0.09
C VAL A 107 3.53 -1.55 -0.76
N LEU A 108 2.84 -1.54 -1.90
CA LEU A 108 2.56 -2.74 -2.69
C LEU A 108 3.86 -3.43 -3.13
N LEU A 109 4.80 -2.67 -3.71
CA LEU A 109 6.09 -3.20 -4.15
C LEU A 109 6.97 -3.67 -2.99
N CYS A 110 6.82 -3.12 -1.80
CA CYS A 110 7.54 -3.58 -0.61
C CYS A 110 7.04 -4.94 -0.11
N ILE A 111 5.73 -5.17 -0.17
CA ILE A 111 5.08 -6.40 0.32
C ILE A 111 5.07 -7.50 -0.75
N CYS A 112 4.95 -7.11 -2.01
CA CYS A 112 4.77 -8.00 -3.15
C CYS A 112 5.98 -8.08 -4.07
N GLY A 113 6.88 -7.10 -4.01
CA GLY A 113 8.07 -7.09 -4.81
C GLY A 113 9.04 -8.16 -4.35
N LYS A 114 9.71 -8.72 -5.34
CA LYS A 114 10.88 -9.58 -5.11
C LYS A 114 12.11 -8.89 -5.67
N THR A 115 13.22 -9.07 -4.99
CA THR A 115 14.52 -8.59 -5.44
C THR A 115 14.96 -9.28 -6.75
N ASN A 116 15.71 -8.57 -7.58
CA ASN A 116 16.49 -9.18 -8.66
C ASN A 116 17.93 -9.55 -8.23
N ALA A 117 18.30 -9.24 -6.98
CA ALA A 117 19.61 -9.51 -6.38
C ALA A 117 19.47 -10.47 -5.18
N GLY A 118 20.21 -11.58 -5.18
CA GLY A 118 20.12 -12.63 -4.17
C GLY A 118 18.96 -13.61 -4.43
N THR A 119 18.61 -14.43 -3.43
CA THR A 119 17.53 -15.41 -3.56
C THR A 119 16.16 -14.70 -3.49
N PRO A 120 15.39 -14.67 -4.59
CA PRO A 120 14.12 -13.96 -4.61
C PRO A 120 13.09 -14.68 -3.74
N ILE A 121 12.17 -13.91 -3.15
CA ILE A 121 10.97 -14.49 -2.55
C ILE A 121 10.02 -14.99 -3.66
N GLU A 122 9.54 -16.22 -3.54
CA GLU A 122 8.62 -16.78 -4.52
C GLU A 122 7.18 -16.31 -4.29
N GLY A 123 6.57 -15.79 -5.36
CA GLY A 123 5.13 -15.54 -5.46
C GLY A 123 4.42 -14.82 -4.30
N PRO A 124 4.99 -13.77 -3.67
CA PRO A 124 4.36 -13.15 -2.51
C PRO A 124 2.98 -12.56 -2.82
N CYS A 125 2.73 -12.13 -4.06
CA CYS A 125 1.42 -11.61 -4.51
C CYS A 125 1.00 -11.96 -5.95
N ILE A 126 1.84 -12.65 -6.71
CA ILE A 126 1.59 -13.05 -8.10
C ILE A 126 2.03 -14.52 -8.25
N ALA A 127 1.33 -15.32 -9.05
CA ALA A 127 1.74 -16.69 -9.34
C ALA A 127 3.15 -16.74 -9.97
N THR A 128 3.90 -17.79 -9.65
CA THR A 128 5.34 -17.97 -9.93
C THR A 128 5.75 -17.86 -11.41
N ALA A 129 4.84 -18.02 -12.37
CA ALA A 129 5.13 -17.94 -13.81
C ALA A 129 5.50 -16.54 -14.32
N ASP A 130 5.14 -15.45 -13.61
CA ASP A 130 5.47 -14.06 -13.99
C ASP A 130 6.89 -13.64 -13.54
N PHE A 131 7.80 -14.61 -13.32
CA PHE A 131 9.09 -14.41 -12.64
C PHE A 131 9.98 -13.34 -13.31
N THR A 132 10.07 -13.31 -14.65
CA THR A 132 11.02 -12.45 -15.37
C THR A 132 10.55 -10.99 -15.51
N THR A 133 9.25 -10.72 -15.34
CA THR A 133 8.64 -9.39 -15.61
C THR A 133 8.24 -8.61 -14.35
N THR A 134 8.57 -9.13 -13.16
CA THR A 134 8.08 -8.61 -11.87
C THR A 134 9.16 -8.35 -10.83
N ALA A 135 10.41 -8.75 -11.09
CA ALA A 135 11.52 -8.48 -10.17
C ALA A 135 11.86 -6.98 -10.12
N THR A 136 12.07 -6.45 -8.93
CA THR A 136 12.41 -5.04 -8.71
C THR A 136 13.88 -4.82 -9.01
N GLY A 137 14.20 -3.82 -9.83
CA GLY A 137 15.57 -3.37 -10.03
C GLY A 137 16.18 -2.81 -8.74
N ALA A 138 17.51 -2.73 -8.68
CA ALA A 138 18.26 -2.33 -7.48
C ALA A 138 17.85 -0.95 -6.94
N ASN A 139 17.32 -0.08 -7.80
CA ASN A 139 16.86 1.28 -7.47
C ASN A 139 15.41 1.55 -7.92
N TYR A 140 14.59 0.49 -8.12
CA TYR A 140 13.26 0.58 -8.75
C TYR A 140 13.26 1.32 -10.11
N ASP A 141 14.37 1.29 -10.83
CA ASP A 141 14.55 1.88 -12.16
C ASP A 141 13.58 1.29 -13.18
N ASN A 142 13.17 0.04 -12.99
CA ASN A 142 12.20 -0.66 -13.83
C ASN A 142 10.74 -0.56 -13.34
N VAL A 143 10.42 0.33 -12.39
CA VAL A 143 9.07 0.42 -11.79
C VAL A 143 7.96 0.60 -12.83
N ARG A 144 8.20 1.37 -13.89
CA ARG A 144 7.23 1.61 -14.98
C ARG A 144 6.75 0.31 -15.64
N THR A 145 7.64 -0.67 -15.70
CA THR A 145 7.39 -1.97 -16.33
C THR A 145 6.70 -2.93 -15.37
N ILE A 146 7.15 -2.99 -14.11
CA ILE A 146 6.69 -4.01 -13.15
C ILE A 146 5.39 -3.62 -12.44
N LEU A 147 5.17 -2.33 -12.15
CA LEU A 147 4.00 -1.89 -11.38
C LEU A 147 2.66 -2.25 -12.04
N PRO A 148 2.47 -2.09 -13.36
CA PRO A 148 1.27 -2.58 -14.05
C PRO A 148 1.02 -4.09 -13.85
N ASN A 149 2.09 -4.91 -13.79
CA ASN A 149 1.97 -6.35 -13.55
C ASN A 149 1.51 -6.69 -12.14
N TYR A 150 1.84 -5.88 -11.13
CA TYR A 150 1.26 -6.04 -9.80
C TYR A 150 -0.21 -5.60 -9.77
N ILE A 151 -0.53 -4.49 -10.43
CA ILE A 151 -1.88 -3.93 -10.42
C ILE A 151 -2.88 -4.78 -11.21
N LYS A 152 -2.49 -5.42 -12.32
CA LYS A 152 -3.39 -6.32 -13.09
C LYS A 152 -3.88 -7.50 -12.25
N ASN A 153 -3.09 -7.94 -11.28
CA ASN A 153 -3.38 -9.05 -10.37
C ASN A 153 -4.23 -8.62 -9.17
N CYS A 154 -4.42 -7.31 -8.95
CA CYS A 154 -5.37 -6.83 -7.96
C CYS A 154 -6.80 -7.19 -8.41
N LYS A 155 -7.58 -7.85 -7.55
CA LYS A 155 -8.96 -8.29 -7.86
C LYS A 155 -9.85 -7.12 -8.26
N LYS A 156 -10.64 -7.28 -9.33
CA LYS A 156 -11.46 -6.18 -9.86
C LYS A 156 -12.64 -5.78 -8.96
N ARG A 157 -12.96 -4.48 -8.91
CA ARG A 157 -14.18 -3.96 -8.28
C ARG A 157 -15.32 -3.98 -9.29
N THR A 158 -16.51 -4.37 -8.84
CA THR A 158 -17.75 -4.32 -9.62
C THR A 158 -18.59 -3.04 -9.41
N ALA A 159 -18.54 -2.41 -8.23
CA ALA A 159 -19.26 -1.15 -7.96
C ALA A 159 -18.52 0.10 -8.50
N ASN A 160 -19.18 1.24 -8.72
CA ASN A 160 -18.57 2.42 -9.35
C ASN A 160 -18.48 3.67 -8.44
N THR A 161 -18.49 3.48 -7.12
CA THR A 161 -18.47 4.60 -6.15
C THR A 161 -17.54 4.28 -5.00
N ILE A 162 -16.57 5.15 -4.70
CA ILE A 162 -15.79 5.08 -3.45
C ILE A 162 -16.47 5.94 -2.40
N THR A 163 -16.70 5.37 -1.22
CA THR A 163 -17.26 6.10 -0.08
C THR A 163 -16.20 6.35 0.99
N SER A 164 -16.43 7.36 1.84
CA SER A 164 -15.58 7.61 3.02
C SER A 164 -15.43 6.36 3.89
N ALA A 165 -16.55 5.70 4.19
CA ALA A 165 -16.58 4.48 4.99
C ALA A 165 -15.72 3.36 4.37
N GLU A 166 -15.71 3.24 3.04
CA GLU A 166 -14.89 2.23 2.36
C GLU A 166 -13.39 2.49 2.49
N ILE A 167 -12.96 3.76 2.42
CA ILE A 167 -11.56 4.17 2.59
C ILE A 167 -11.15 3.96 4.04
N THR A 168 -11.93 4.47 5.01
CA THR A 168 -11.63 4.32 6.45
C THR A 168 -11.58 2.85 6.85
N THR A 169 -12.52 2.02 6.37
CA THR A 169 -12.50 0.56 6.60
C THR A 169 -11.26 -0.09 5.99
N ALA A 170 -10.80 0.38 4.82
CA ALA A 170 -9.57 -0.15 4.21
C ALA A 170 -8.33 0.18 5.05
N LEU A 171 -8.23 1.41 5.54
CA LEU A 171 -7.14 1.85 6.41
C LEU A 171 -7.13 1.06 7.73
N SER A 172 -8.29 0.89 8.38
CA SER A 172 -8.42 0.05 9.59
C SER A 172 -7.91 -1.36 9.34
N LYS A 173 -8.42 -2.01 8.28
CA LYS A 173 -8.03 -3.38 7.92
C LYS A 173 -6.53 -3.50 7.64
N LEU A 174 -5.89 -2.46 7.10
CA LEU A 174 -4.44 -2.46 6.88
C LEU A 174 -3.68 -2.37 8.20
N THR A 175 -4.11 -1.49 9.10
CA THR A 175 -3.49 -1.32 10.42
C THR A 175 -3.63 -2.58 11.29
N GLU A 176 -4.72 -3.34 11.14
CA GLU A 176 -4.93 -4.63 11.79
C GLU A 176 -3.96 -5.74 11.31
N LYS A 177 -3.15 -5.49 10.27
CA LYS A 177 -2.16 -6.45 9.73
C LYS A 177 -0.73 -6.14 10.12
N LEU A 178 -0.54 -5.12 10.94
CA LEU A 178 0.76 -4.82 11.51
C LEU A 178 1.16 -5.95 12.46
N THR A 179 2.38 -6.44 12.26
CA THR A 179 3.07 -7.31 13.21
C THR A 179 3.96 -6.41 14.05
N ILE A 180 3.75 -6.42 15.36
CA ILE A 180 4.45 -5.53 16.29
C ILE A 180 5.38 -6.39 17.13
N ASP A 181 6.64 -5.99 17.20
CA ASP A 181 7.58 -6.45 18.21
C ASP A 181 8.11 -5.27 19.03
N SER A 182 9.04 -5.52 19.94
CA SER A 182 9.58 -4.50 20.86
C SER A 182 10.43 -3.44 20.17
N ALA A 183 10.98 -3.71 18.99
CA ALA A 183 11.95 -2.85 18.30
C ALA A 183 11.40 -2.27 16.98
N GLN A 184 10.40 -2.91 16.39
CA GLN A 184 9.89 -2.58 15.07
C GLN A 184 8.44 -3.03 14.89
N THR A 185 7.79 -2.45 13.90
CA THR A 185 6.47 -2.83 13.45
C THR A 185 6.50 -3.02 11.95
N THR A 186 6.00 -4.16 11.47
CA THR A 186 6.05 -4.52 10.06
C THR A 186 4.68 -4.78 9.48
N LEU A 187 4.49 -4.39 8.22
CA LEU A 187 3.38 -4.81 7.38
C LEU A 187 3.91 -5.79 6.32
N GLY A 188 3.49 -7.05 6.36
CA GLY A 188 4.05 -8.10 5.50
C GLY A 188 4.97 -9.05 6.27
N LYS A 189 5.79 -9.83 5.56
CA LYS A 189 6.66 -10.84 6.17
C LYS A 189 8.09 -10.31 6.27
N PHE A 190 8.50 -9.97 7.49
CA PHE A 190 9.91 -9.79 7.84
C PHE A 190 10.55 -11.16 8.13
N SER A 191 11.82 -11.35 7.77
CA SER A 191 12.60 -12.56 8.02
C SER A 191 13.78 -12.26 8.94
N GLN A 192 14.84 -11.61 8.45
CA GLN A 192 16.07 -11.41 9.23
C GLN A 192 16.59 -9.97 9.26
N THR A 193 16.88 -9.38 8.09
CA THR A 193 17.74 -8.18 8.06
C THR A 193 17.06 -6.91 7.57
N ASN A 194 16.10 -7.01 6.64
CA ASN A 194 15.44 -5.84 6.03
C ASN A 194 14.21 -6.27 5.21
N CYS A 195 13.50 -5.29 4.65
CA CYS A 195 12.38 -5.51 3.75
C CYS A 195 12.74 -5.39 2.25
N GLY A 196 13.89 -5.92 1.84
CA GLY A 196 14.40 -5.82 0.47
C GLY A 196 13.80 -6.79 -0.57
N GLY A 197 12.86 -7.66 -0.18
CA GLY A 197 12.17 -8.58 -1.10
C GLY A 197 12.94 -9.88 -1.42
N SER A 198 13.98 -10.23 -0.66
CA SER A 198 14.66 -11.54 -0.75
C SER A 198 14.07 -12.52 0.26
N SER A 199 14.22 -13.84 0.03
CA SER A 199 13.74 -14.88 0.95
C SER A 199 14.45 -14.83 2.31
N ASN A 200 15.73 -14.44 2.32
CA ASN A 200 16.53 -14.28 3.54
C ASN A 200 16.17 -12.99 4.32
N ASN A 201 15.60 -11.98 3.66
CA ASN A 201 15.34 -10.69 4.28
C ASN A 201 13.86 -10.51 4.61
N GLY A 202 12.98 -10.42 3.62
CA GLY A 202 11.55 -10.18 3.84
C GLY A 202 10.91 -9.32 2.77
N ALA A 203 9.61 -9.53 2.60
CA ALA A 203 8.73 -8.71 1.77
C ALA A 203 7.73 -8.01 2.69
N CYS A 204 8.08 -6.80 3.10
CA CYS A 204 7.41 -6.06 4.15
C CYS A 204 7.59 -4.54 4.00
N VAL A 205 6.86 -3.77 4.79
CA VAL A 205 7.20 -2.38 5.13
C VAL A 205 7.52 -2.37 6.61
N LEU A 206 8.66 -1.79 7.01
CA LEU A 206 9.10 -1.74 8.41
C LEU A 206 9.10 -0.29 8.91
N TYR A 207 8.50 -0.08 10.07
CA TYR A 207 8.54 1.15 10.84
C TYR A 207 9.29 0.92 12.15
N THR A 208 10.27 1.76 12.45
CA THR A 208 11.07 1.64 13.67
C THR A 208 10.23 1.92 14.91
N GLY A 209 10.46 1.14 15.97
CA GLY A 209 9.83 1.28 17.28
C GLY A 209 8.57 0.42 17.45
N ALA A 210 8.09 0.41 18.69
CA ALA A 210 6.89 -0.31 19.10
C ALA A 210 5.60 0.36 18.57
N ALA A 211 4.47 -0.30 18.79
CA ALA A 211 3.15 0.03 18.21
C ALA A 211 2.85 1.52 18.01
N GLN A 212 2.97 2.33 19.06
CA GLN A 212 2.57 3.75 19.04
C GLN A 212 3.42 4.57 18.06
N SER A 213 4.75 4.53 18.19
CA SER A 213 5.66 5.32 17.35
C SER A 213 5.65 4.85 15.89
N ALA A 214 5.49 3.55 15.67
CA ALA A 214 5.36 2.99 14.33
C ALA A 214 4.03 3.39 13.66
N LEU A 215 2.92 3.37 14.40
CA LEU A 215 1.63 3.85 13.91
C LEU A 215 1.70 5.34 13.55
N GLU A 216 2.36 6.15 14.38
CA GLU A 216 2.59 7.57 14.07
C GLU A 216 3.42 7.76 12.80
N ALA A 217 4.48 6.97 12.61
CA ALA A 217 5.30 7.02 11.40
C ALA A 217 4.48 6.65 10.14
N MET A 218 3.67 5.59 10.22
CA MET A 218 2.78 5.19 9.14
C MET A 218 1.70 6.24 8.87
N TYR A 219 1.09 6.83 9.91
CA TYR A 219 0.05 7.86 9.75
C TYR A 219 0.59 9.15 9.13
N LYS A 220 1.88 9.44 9.35
CA LYS A 220 2.58 10.56 8.70
C LYS A 220 3.03 10.25 7.28
N ALA A 221 2.94 9.01 6.82
CA ALA A 221 3.31 8.65 5.46
C ALA A 221 2.34 9.32 4.45
N PRO A 222 2.83 9.95 3.37
CA PRO A 222 1.98 10.70 2.45
C PRO A 222 0.82 9.90 1.85
N TRP A 223 0.99 8.61 1.59
CA TRP A 223 -0.09 7.76 1.09
C TRP A 223 -1.24 7.63 2.09
N TYR A 224 -0.95 7.51 3.39
CA TYR A 224 -1.96 7.36 4.44
C TYR A 224 -2.73 8.67 4.60
N ASP A 225 -2.01 9.78 4.70
CA ASP A 225 -2.61 11.11 4.84
C ASP A 225 -3.52 11.46 3.65
N ASN A 226 -3.07 11.24 2.41
CA ASN A 226 -3.91 11.48 1.23
C ASN A 226 -5.18 10.60 1.21
N LEU A 227 -5.11 9.34 1.66
CA LEU A 227 -6.30 8.48 1.79
C LEU A 227 -7.25 9.00 2.89
N LYS A 228 -6.72 9.44 4.03
CA LYS A 228 -7.51 10.04 5.12
C LYS A 228 -8.21 11.33 4.67
N GLN A 229 -7.51 12.18 3.91
CA GLN A 229 -8.09 13.39 3.32
C GLN A 229 -9.19 13.05 2.32
N ALA A 230 -8.98 12.05 1.44
CA ALA A 230 -10.00 11.59 0.50
C ALA A 230 -11.26 11.09 1.21
N ALA A 231 -11.11 10.37 2.33
CA ALA A 231 -12.22 9.93 3.17
C ALA A 231 -12.98 11.12 3.78
N THR A 232 -12.26 12.13 4.26
CA THR A 232 -12.88 13.33 4.85
C THR A 232 -13.63 14.18 3.81
N CYS A 233 -13.04 14.40 2.63
CA CYS A 233 -13.70 15.11 1.53
C CYS A 233 -14.99 14.42 1.08
N SER A 234 -14.99 13.08 1.06
CA SER A 234 -16.16 12.28 0.70
C SER A 234 -17.32 12.38 1.71
N LEU A 235 -17.06 12.80 2.97
CA LEU A 235 -18.09 13.09 3.96
C LEU A 235 -18.71 14.47 3.73
N LYS A 236 -17.86 15.49 3.52
CA LYS A 236 -18.31 16.88 3.32
C LYS A 236 -19.16 17.04 2.06
N SER A 237 -18.85 16.31 0.99
CA SER A 237 -19.66 16.31 -0.24
C SER A 237 -21.08 15.74 -0.05
N ARG A 238 -21.32 14.98 1.03
CA ARG A 238 -22.64 14.42 1.37
C ARG A 238 -23.45 15.27 2.35
N VAL A 239 -22.80 16.13 3.14
CA VAL A 239 -23.47 16.98 4.14
C VAL A 239 -23.96 18.29 3.54
N GLY A 240 -23.41 18.73 2.40
CA GLY A 240 -23.88 19.92 1.67
C GLY A 240 -25.19 19.76 0.89
N THR A 241 -26.01 18.78 1.24
CA THR A 241 -27.36 18.51 0.68
C THR A 241 -28.45 18.79 1.71
N GLY A 242 -28.31 19.89 2.46
CA GLY A 242 -29.35 20.47 3.30
C GLY A 242 -29.60 21.89 2.85
#